data_AF-A0A1Y2DWM5-F1
#
_entry.id   AF-A0A1Y2DWM5-F1
#
_cell.length_a   1.000
_cell.length_b   1.000
_cell.length_c   1.000
_cell.angle_alpha   90.00
_cell.angle_beta   90.00
_cell.angle_gamma   90.00
#
_symmetry.space_group_name_H-M   'P 1'
#
loop_
_entity.id
_entity.type
_entity.pdbx_description
1 polymer ?
#
loop_
_entity_poly.entity_id
_entity_poly.type
_entity_poly.pdbx_seq_one_letter_code
_entity_poly.pdbx_strand_id
1 'polypeptide(L)'
;MNLKGILFKDKTKFFFLYFLPDEVAALISVVLMFGVTVGDHYLNICMNDNYVPYVAKLAKYSKWTALGSYVFFFIGVFLKKIIFEQLFATIFTVYIFISGCFFYYNFASIIFSWTYRTAYNVFDYLTELYLYDHKELDWDENYNRLRSEKKTKLWLCMIAHIVVLLVMIYYNIILTEYMEKKKLEFSGELGENNLYENSKFQGNIKSSNITINDNDNVISKSNKDSQN
;
A
#
# COMPACT_ATOMS: atom_id res chain seq x y z
N MET A 1 -18.37 6.87 -27.37
CA MET A 1 -17.92 7.25 -26.01
C MET A 1 -16.71 6.40 -25.66
N ASN A 2 -15.53 7.01 -25.55
CA ASN A 2 -14.25 6.30 -25.51
C ASN A 2 -13.92 5.86 -24.07
N LEU A 3 -14.42 4.69 -23.68
CA LEU A 3 -14.34 4.15 -22.30
C LEU A 3 -12.90 4.04 -21.78
N LYS A 4 -11.93 3.76 -22.68
CA LYS A 4 -10.51 3.61 -22.33
C LYS A 4 -9.86 4.88 -21.81
N GLY A 5 -10.35 6.07 -22.20
CA GLY A 5 -9.79 7.36 -21.77
C GLY A 5 -10.31 7.87 -20.43
N ILE A 6 -11.42 7.31 -19.93
CA ILE A 6 -12.08 7.77 -18.70
C ILE A 6 -11.71 6.85 -17.52
N LEU A 7 -11.64 5.54 -17.75
CA LEU A 7 -11.42 4.52 -16.71
C LEU A 7 -10.05 4.58 -16.00
N PHE A 8 -9.06 5.29 -16.56
CA PHE A 8 -7.71 5.40 -15.99
C PHE A 8 -7.22 6.85 -15.83
N LYS A 9 -8.12 7.83 -15.93
CA LYS A 9 -7.71 9.24 -15.85
C LYS A 9 -7.40 9.67 -14.42
N ASP A 10 -8.09 9.10 -13.44
CA ASP A 10 -7.88 9.33 -12.02
C ASP A 10 -7.21 8.09 -11.39
N LYS A 11 -5.94 8.23 -11.01
CA LYS A 11 -5.15 7.15 -10.40
C LYS A 11 -5.31 7.06 -8.89
N THR A 12 -6.02 8.01 -8.27
CA THR A 12 -6.21 8.10 -6.82
C THR A 12 -7.34 7.21 -6.31
N LYS A 13 -8.06 6.52 -7.21
CA LYS A 13 -9.21 5.66 -6.89
C LYS A 13 -9.11 4.31 -7.58
N PHE A 14 -9.81 3.32 -7.00
CA PHE A 14 -10.17 2.12 -7.74
C PHE A 14 -10.98 2.46 -8.98
N PHE A 15 -10.75 1.72 -10.07
CA PHE A 15 -11.42 1.96 -11.36
C PHE A 15 -12.95 1.96 -11.24
N PHE A 16 -13.51 1.13 -10.35
CA PHE A 16 -14.96 1.03 -10.13
C PHE A 16 -15.51 2.10 -9.16
N LEU A 17 -14.64 2.88 -8.51
CA LEU A 17 -15.02 4.00 -7.61
C LEU A 17 -14.78 5.37 -8.25
N TYR A 18 -14.44 5.43 -9.55
CA TYR A 18 -14.10 6.65 -10.26
C TYR A 18 -15.13 7.80 -10.11
N PHE A 19 -16.42 7.45 -10.02
CA PHE A 19 -17.52 8.43 -9.94
C PHE A 19 -17.69 9.06 -8.55
N LEU A 20 -17.01 8.54 -7.52
CA LEU A 20 -17.13 9.03 -6.15
C LEU A 20 -16.14 10.17 -5.85
N PRO A 21 -16.46 11.05 -4.89
CA PRO A 21 -15.49 11.97 -4.30
C PRO A 21 -14.29 11.20 -3.71
N ASP A 22 -13.10 11.79 -3.77
CA ASP A 22 -11.84 11.17 -3.39
C ASP A 22 -11.85 10.60 -1.96
N GLU A 23 -12.37 11.37 -1.01
CA GLU A 23 -12.45 10.96 0.41
C GLU A 23 -13.39 9.76 0.60
N VAL A 24 -14.54 9.75 -0.09
CA VAL A 24 -15.52 8.67 -0.02
C VAL A 24 -14.96 7.42 -0.70
N ALA A 25 -14.33 7.59 -1.87
CA ALA A 25 -13.65 6.52 -2.58
C ALA A 25 -12.55 5.90 -1.71
N ALA A 26 -11.71 6.72 -1.07
CA ALA A 26 -10.65 6.26 -0.17
C ALA A 26 -11.20 5.49 1.04
N LEU A 27 -12.27 5.98 1.68
CA LEU A 27 -12.93 5.28 2.79
C LEU A 27 -13.47 3.91 2.38
N ILE A 28 -14.19 3.82 1.26
CA ILE A 28 -14.71 2.54 0.75
C ILE A 28 -13.56 1.61 0.38
N SER A 29 -12.51 2.14 -0.26
CA SER A 29 -11.31 1.40 -0.63
C SER A 29 -10.66 0.77 0.60
N VAL A 30 -10.50 1.54 1.67
CA VAL A 30 -9.93 1.08 2.94
C VAL A 30 -10.79 -0.02 3.57
N VAL A 31 -12.11 0.09 3.56
CA VAL A 31 -13.02 -0.96 4.05
C VAL A 31 -12.90 -2.25 3.23
N LEU A 32 -12.82 -2.15 1.90
CA LEU A 32 -12.60 -3.31 1.05
C LEU A 32 -11.24 -3.96 1.34
N MET A 33 -10.20 -3.14 1.53
CA MET A 33 -8.86 -3.63 1.82
C MET A 33 -8.74 -4.27 3.20
N PHE A 34 -9.53 -3.85 4.18
CA PHE A 34 -9.66 -4.56 5.44
C PHE A 34 -10.10 -6.02 5.20
N GLY A 35 -11.12 -6.22 4.37
CA GLY A 35 -11.57 -7.57 3.97
C GLY A 35 -10.48 -8.37 3.26
N VAL A 36 -9.74 -7.74 2.35
CA VAL A 36 -8.61 -8.36 1.64
C VAL A 36 -7.50 -8.77 2.60
N THR A 37 -7.13 -7.92 3.57
CA THR A 37 -6.13 -8.24 4.61
C THR A 37 -6.56 -9.43 5.48
N VAL A 38 -7.85 -9.53 5.82
CA VAL A 38 -8.37 -10.69 6.54
C VAL A 38 -8.29 -11.95 5.68
N GLY A 39 -8.68 -11.86 4.41
CA GLY A 39 -8.57 -12.97 3.45
C GLY A 39 -7.14 -13.46 3.25
N ASP A 40 -6.19 -12.53 3.09
CA ASP A 40 -4.75 -12.79 3.00
C ASP A 40 -4.24 -13.60 4.20
N HIS A 41 -4.64 -13.22 5.42
CA HIS A 41 -4.29 -13.97 6.62
C HIS A 41 -4.83 -15.41 6.60
N TYR A 42 -6.08 -15.60 6.18
CA TYR A 42 -6.66 -16.95 6.07
C TYR A 42 -5.98 -17.79 5.00
N LEU A 43 -5.56 -17.20 3.88
CA LEU A 43 -4.78 -17.90 2.86
C LEU A 43 -3.40 -18.31 3.40
N ASN A 44 -2.76 -17.42 4.16
CA ASN A 44 -1.51 -17.73 4.84
C ASN A 44 -1.66 -18.85 5.86
N ILE A 45 -2.74 -18.89 6.64
CA ILE A 45 -3.04 -20.01 7.56
C ILE A 45 -3.33 -21.29 6.79
N CYS A 46 -4.21 -21.24 5.78
CA CYS A 46 -4.64 -22.42 5.03
C CYS A 46 -3.47 -23.14 4.33
N MET A 47 -2.39 -22.41 4.01
CA MET A 47 -1.17 -23.00 3.45
C MET A 47 -0.16 -23.44 4.51
N ASN A 48 -0.28 -22.93 5.74
CA ASN A 48 0.74 -23.03 6.79
C ASN A 48 0.30 -23.81 8.04
N ASP A 49 -0.93 -24.33 8.09
CA ASP A 49 -1.44 -25.08 9.24
C ASP A 49 -0.53 -26.24 9.70
N ASN A 50 0.44 -26.68 8.90
CA ASN A 50 1.25 -27.85 9.22
C ASN A 50 2.79 -27.69 9.09
N TYR A 51 3.33 -26.53 8.70
CA TYR A 51 4.77 -26.45 8.36
C TYR A 51 5.65 -25.85 9.44
N VAL A 52 5.30 -24.68 10.01
CA VAL A 52 6.14 -24.00 11.00
C VAL A 52 5.31 -23.09 11.95
N PRO A 53 5.23 -23.37 13.26
CA PRO A 53 4.45 -22.56 14.21
C PRO A 53 4.96 -21.11 14.33
N TYR A 54 6.24 -20.87 14.06
CA TYR A 54 6.82 -19.52 14.04
C TYR A 54 6.23 -18.64 12.92
N VAL A 55 6.05 -19.19 11.72
CA VAL A 55 5.51 -18.46 10.57
C VAL A 55 4.05 -18.09 10.82
N ALA A 56 3.25 -19.01 11.40
CA ALA A 56 1.87 -18.73 11.78
C ALA A 56 1.77 -17.63 12.84
N LYS A 57 2.68 -17.63 13.82
CA LYS A 57 2.76 -16.58 14.85
C LYS A 57 3.12 -15.22 14.24
N LEU A 58 4.10 -15.17 13.34
CA LEU A 58 4.49 -13.95 12.61
C LEU A 58 3.35 -13.42 11.74
N ALA A 59 2.66 -14.29 10.99
CA ALA A 59 1.50 -13.91 10.18
C ALA A 59 0.36 -13.33 11.03
N LYS A 60 0.14 -13.88 12.24
CA LYS A 60 -0.83 -13.35 13.21
C LYS A 60 -0.46 -11.92 13.66
N TYR A 61 0.81 -11.68 14.03
CA TYR A 61 1.25 -10.33 14.42
C TYR A 61 1.15 -9.35 13.26
N SER A 62 1.61 -9.74 12.07
CA SER A 62 1.53 -8.92 10.85
C SER A 62 0.08 -8.47 10.58
N LYS A 63 -0.89 -9.41 10.68
CA LYS A 63 -2.31 -9.08 10.57
C LYS A 63 -2.72 -8.02 11.59
N TRP A 64 -2.43 -8.22 12.88
CA TRP A 64 -2.86 -7.27 13.91
C TRP A 64 -2.25 -5.89 13.74
N THR A 65 -1.00 -5.81 13.28
CA THR A 65 -0.35 -4.54 12.95
C THR A 65 -1.04 -3.85 11.76
N ALA A 66 -1.38 -4.59 10.71
CA ALA A 66 -2.16 -4.06 9.60
C ALA A 66 -3.57 -3.62 10.05
N LEU A 67 -4.28 -4.43 10.84
CA LEU A 67 -5.60 -4.07 11.38
C LEU A 67 -5.55 -2.81 12.25
N GLY A 68 -4.51 -2.67 13.07
CA GLY A 68 -4.27 -1.47 13.87
C GLY A 68 -4.01 -0.23 13.02
N SER A 69 -3.40 -0.37 11.84
CA SER A 69 -3.11 0.79 10.98
C SER A 69 -4.36 1.41 10.37
N TYR A 70 -5.44 0.65 10.16
CA TYR A 70 -6.74 1.19 9.73
C TYR A 70 -7.27 2.23 10.72
N VAL A 71 -7.02 2.07 12.02
CA VAL A 71 -7.41 3.06 13.04
C VAL A 71 -6.68 4.38 12.80
N PHE A 72 -5.38 4.34 12.48
CA PHE A 72 -4.64 5.55 12.12
C PHE A 72 -5.20 6.20 10.86
N PHE A 73 -5.60 5.43 9.85
CA PHE A 73 -6.25 5.98 8.67
C PHE A 73 -7.53 6.75 9.02
N PHE A 74 -8.44 6.13 9.79
CA PHE A 74 -9.68 6.81 10.19
C PHE A 74 -9.41 8.06 11.02
N ILE A 75 -8.51 8.00 12.00
CA ILE A 75 -8.09 9.18 12.79
C ILE A 75 -7.54 10.28 11.86
N GLY A 76 -6.71 9.91 10.88
CA GLY A 76 -6.15 10.84 9.90
C GLY A 76 -7.23 11.56 9.09
N VAL A 77 -8.21 10.81 8.59
CA VAL A 77 -9.35 11.36 7.84
C VAL A 77 -10.21 12.28 8.74
N PHE A 78 -10.59 11.84 9.94
CA PHE A 78 -11.45 12.62 10.84
C PHE A 78 -10.76 13.89 11.38
N LEU A 79 -9.48 13.80 11.72
CA LEU A 79 -8.70 14.95 12.21
C LEU A 79 -8.11 15.80 11.08
N LYS A 80 -8.29 15.41 9.82
CA LYS A 80 -7.67 16.01 8.63
C LYS A 80 -6.14 16.15 8.79
N LYS A 81 -5.49 15.12 9.32
CA LYS A 81 -4.06 15.07 9.60
C LYS A 81 -3.38 14.03 8.72
N ILE A 82 -2.68 14.53 7.70
CA ILE A 82 -2.00 13.70 6.70
C ILE A 82 -0.95 12.74 7.27
N ILE A 83 -0.36 13.08 8.43
CA ILE A 83 0.67 12.26 9.07
C ILE A 83 0.16 10.86 9.46
N PHE A 84 -1.11 10.75 9.89
CA PHE A 84 -1.69 9.46 10.25
C PHE A 84 -2.05 8.63 9.01
N GLU A 85 -2.51 9.26 7.93
CA GLU A 85 -2.76 8.61 6.64
C GLU A 85 -1.43 8.10 6.03
N GLN A 86 -0.33 8.83 6.19
CA GLN A 86 1.00 8.43 5.75
C GLN A 86 1.57 7.27 6.59
N LEU A 87 1.31 7.26 7.89
CA LEU A 87 1.66 6.13 8.76
C LEU A 87 0.92 4.86 8.34
N PHE A 88 -0.39 4.97 8.05
CA PHE A 88 -1.16 3.87 7.49
C PHE A 88 -0.56 3.34 6.19
N ALA A 89 -0.28 4.22 5.21
CA ALA A 89 0.29 3.80 3.93
C ALA A 89 1.65 3.10 4.08
N THR A 90 2.49 3.57 5.00
CA THR A 90 3.78 2.96 5.31
C THR A 90 3.60 1.57 5.91
N ILE A 91 2.77 1.44 6.94
CA ILE A 91 2.51 0.13 7.58
C ILE A 91 1.89 -0.84 6.57
N PHE A 92 0.99 -0.36 5.71
CA PHE A 92 0.33 -1.17 4.69
C PHE A 92 1.33 -1.67 3.63
N THR A 93 2.28 -0.82 3.20
CA THR A 93 3.37 -1.22 2.29
C THR A 93 4.26 -2.30 2.92
N VAL A 94 4.63 -2.13 4.19
CA VAL A 94 5.41 -3.14 4.93
C VAL A 94 4.63 -4.45 5.05
N TYR A 95 3.31 -4.37 5.29
CA TYR A 95 2.44 -5.54 5.34
C TYR A 95 2.44 -6.32 4.01
N ILE A 96 2.32 -5.63 2.87
CA ILE A 96 2.43 -6.26 1.54
C ILE A 96 3.75 -7.01 1.38
N PHE A 97 4.86 -6.40 1.79
CA PHE A 97 6.17 -7.03 1.69
C PHE A 97 6.23 -8.32 2.52
N ILE A 98 5.74 -8.28 3.77
CA ILE A 98 5.67 -9.46 4.64
C ILE A 98 4.78 -10.56 4.03
N SER A 99 3.59 -10.21 3.54
CA SER A 99 2.69 -11.17 2.86
C SER A 99 3.35 -11.76 1.61
N GLY A 100 4.09 -10.96 0.84
CA GLY A 100 4.89 -11.43 -0.29
C GLY A 100 5.96 -12.44 0.11
N CYS A 101 6.63 -12.25 1.25
CA CYS A 101 7.58 -13.22 1.79
C CYS A 101 6.90 -14.55 2.17
N PHE A 102 5.73 -14.51 2.81
CA PHE A 102 4.96 -15.72 3.14
C PHE A 102 4.47 -16.44 1.89
N PHE A 103 3.99 -15.70 0.90
CA PHE A 103 3.65 -16.25 -0.41
C PHE A 103 4.83 -16.95 -1.05
N TYR A 104 5.99 -16.29 -1.11
CA TYR A 104 7.20 -16.87 -1.70
C TYR A 104 7.61 -18.17 -1.01
N TYR A 105 7.57 -18.20 0.33
CA TYR A 105 7.85 -19.40 1.11
C TYR A 105 6.90 -20.55 0.74
N ASN A 106 5.59 -20.29 0.72
CA ASN A 106 4.59 -21.30 0.37
C ASN A 106 4.72 -21.76 -1.10
N PHE A 107 4.99 -20.84 -2.02
CA PHE A 107 5.24 -21.13 -3.43
C PHE A 107 6.45 -22.05 -3.61
N ALA A 108 7.57 -21.71 -2.99
CA ALA A 108 8.79 -22.51 -3.06
C ALA A 108 8.55 -23.92 -2.48
N SER A 109 7.90 -24.03 -1.32
CA SER A 109 7.57 -25.33 -0.72
C SER A 109 6.74 -26.21 -1.63
N ILE A 110 5.73 -25.65 -2.32
CA ILE A 110 4.87 -26.39 -3.26
C ILE A 110 5.62 -26.77 -4.53
N ILE A 111 6.37 -25.84 -5.12
CA ILE A 111 7.10 -26.05 -6.38
C ILE A 111 8.25 -27.04 -6.21
N PHE A 112 8.99 -26.96 -5.11
CA PHE A 112 10.13 -27.85 -4.85
C PHE A 112 9.74 -29.11 -4.08
N SER A 113 8.48 -29.26 -3.66
CA SER A 113 7.96 -30.42 -2.93
C SER A 113 8.37 -31.76 -3.55
N TRP A 114 8.32 -31.88 -4.88
CA TRP A 114 8.66 -33.10 -5.62
C TRP A 114 10.15 -33.42 -5.67
N THR A 115 11.02 -32.44 -5.39
CA THR A 115 12.48 -32.62 -5.36
C THR A 115 12.97 -33.15 -4.01
N TYR A 116 12.15 -33.03 -2.97
CA TYR A 116 12.45 -33.57 -1.66
C TYR A 116 12.08 -35.06 -1.59
N ARG A 117 12.73 -35.81 -0.67
CA ARG A 117 12.31 -37.18 -0.34
C ARG A 117 10.84 -37.18 0.11
N THR A 118 10.14 -38.29 -0.07
CA THR A 118 8.72 -38.49 0.30
C THR A 118 8.35 -37.94 1.69
N ALA A 119 9.21 -38.15 2.70
CA ALA A 119 9.00 -37.62 4.06
C ALA A 119 8.99 -36.08 4.18
N TYR A 120 9.45 -35.36 3.16
CA TYR A 120 9.51 -33.90 3.08
C TYR A 120 8.68 -33.36 1.91
N ASN A 121 7.95 -34.22 1.21
CA ASN A 121 7.01 -33.81 0.19
C ASN A 121 5.77 -33.23 0.90
N VAL A 122 5.49 -31.97 0.62
CA VAL A 122 4.37 -31.15 1.15
C VAL A 122 3.03 -31.90 1.02
N PHE A 123 2.81 -32.62 -0.09
CA PHE A 123 1.54 -33.30 -0.34
C PHE A 123 1.44 -34.60 0.46
N ASP A 124 2.54 -35.33 0.56
CA ASP A 124 2.58 -36.60 1.28
C ASP A 124 2.45 -36.34 2.79
N TYR A 125 3.26 -35.42 3.32
CA TYR A 125 3.23 -35.01 4.73
C TYR A 125 1.84 -34.58 5.21
N LEU A 126 1.13 -33.73 4.44
CA LEU A 126 -0.23 -33.30 4.79
C LEU A 126 -1.27 -34.42 4.75
N THR A 127 -1.06 -35.39 3.86
CA THR A 127 -1.97 -36.53 3.73
C THR A 127 -1.78 -37.48 4.89
N GLU A 128 -0.53 -37.76 5.26
CA GLU A 128 -0.18 -38.59 6.41
C GLU A 128 -0.68 -37.98 7.71
N LEU A 129 -0.47 -36.68 7.92
CA LEU A 129 -0.95 -35.99 9.13
C LEU A 129 -2.48 -36.06 9.26
N TYR A 130 -3.20 -35.90 8.14
CA TYR A 130 -4.66 -35.99 8.14
C TYR A 130 -5.16 -37.41 8.47
N LEU A 131 -4.54 -38.43 7.89
CA LEU A 131 -4.87 -39.84 8.19
C LEU A 131 -4.51 -40.23 9.62
N TYR A 132 -3.43 -39.66 10.17
CA TYR A 132 -3.06 -39.86 11.57
C TYR A 132 -4.14 -39.33 12.54
N ASP A 133 -4.75 -38.19 12.20
CA ASP A 133 -5.82 -37.58 12.99
C ASP A 133 -7.20 -38.25 12.78
N HIS A 134 -7.38 -39.01 11.70
CA HIS A 134 -8.64 -39.68 11.31
C HIS A 134 -8.44 -41.18 11.18
N LYS A 135 -8.26 -41.85 12.33
CA LYS A 135 -7.91 -43.28 12.43
C LYS A 135 -8.99 -44.23 11.90
N GLU A 136 -10.20 -43.74 11.68
CA GLU A 136 -11.31 -44.47 11.07
C GLU A 136 -11.16 -44.68 9.56
N LEU A 137 -10.27 -43.93 8.89
CA LEU A 137 -10.03 -44.06 7.47
C LEU A 137 -8.97 -45.13 7.18
N ASP A 138 -9.27 -46.04 6.26
CA ASP A 138 -8.26 -46.98 5.77
C ASP A 138 -7.18 -46.23 4.99
N TRP A 139 -5.92 -46.48 5.35
CA TRP A 139 -4.77 -45.76 4.81
C TRP A 139 -4.58 -46.05 3.33
N ASP A 140 -4.57 -47.33 2.95
CA ASP A 140 -4.25 -47.76 1.58
C ASP A 140 -5.38 -47.38 0.60
N GLU A 141 -6.63 -47.42 1.04
CA GLU A 141 -7.78 -47.03 0.24
C GLU A 141 -7.86 -45.51 0.03
N ASN A 142 -7.58 -44.71 1.07
CA ASN A 142 -7.85 -43.28 1.04
C ASN A 142 -6.65 -42.40 0.66
N TYR A 143 -5.42 -42.89 0.80
CA TYR A 143 -4.21 -42.07 0.64
C TYR A 143 -4.17 -41.33 -0.70
N ASN A 144 -4.32 -42.03 -1.82
CA ASN A 144 -4.21 -41.43 -3.15
C ASN A 144 -5.29 -40.38 -3.42
N ARG A 145 -6.51 -40.62 -2.96
CA ARG A 145 -7.62 -39.67 -3.09
C ARG A 145 -7.35 -38.41 -2.28
N LEU A 146 -7.04 -38.57 -0.98
CA LEU A 146 -6.76 -37.45 -0.08
C LEU A 146 -5.56 -36.64 -0.55
N ARG A 147 -4.49 -37.30 -1.01
CA ARG A 147 -3.32 -36.64 -1.57
C ARG A 147 -3.66 -35.74 -2.76
N SER A 148 -4.48 -36.22 -3.68
CA SER A 148 -4.95 -35.44 -4.83
C SER A 148 -5.79 -34.23 -4.40
N GLU A 149 -6.68 -34.42 -3.42
CA GLU A 149 -7.49 -33.34 -2.84
C GLU A 149 -6.63 -32.27 -2.15
N LYS A 150 -5.65 -32.66 -1.32
CA LYS A 150 -4.72 -31.73 -0.65
C LYS A 150 -3.87 -30.96 -1.66
N LYS A 151 -3.34 -31.65 -2.69
CA LYS A 151 -2.61 -31.01 -3.78
C LYS A 151 -3.46 -29.96 -4.48
N THR A 152 -4.68 -30.31 -4.87
CA THR A 152 -5.61 -29.40 -5.55
C THR A 152 -5.94 -28.20 -4.67
N LYS A 153 -6.24 -28.43 -3.39
CA LYS A 153 -6.52 -27.36 -2.41
C LYS A 153 -5.35 -26.37 -2.30
N LEU A 154 -4.11 -26.87 -2.16
CA LEU A 154 -2.93 -26.00 -2.06
C LEU A 154 -2.73 -25.14 -3.32
N TRP A 155 -2.89 -25.71 -4.51
CA TRP A 155 -2.79 -24.96 -5.76
C TRP A 155 -3.88 -23.87 -5.88
N LEU A 156 -5.12 -24.17 -5.51
CA LEU A 156 -6.19 -23.19 -5.48
C LEU A 156 -5.91 -22.06 -4.47
N CYS A 157 -5.42 -22.40 -3.27
CA CYS A 157 -5.00 -21.41 -2.28
C CYS A 157 -3.86 -20.53 -2.79
N MET A 158 -2.88 -21.11 -3.51
CA MET A 158 -1.78 -20.35 -4.12
C MET A 158 -2.27 -19.35 -5.17
N ILE A 159 -3.16 -19.78 -6.07
CA ILE A 159 -3.75 -18.89 -7.08
C ILE A 159 -4.53 -17.76 -6.41
N ALA A 160 -5.35 -18.08 -5.40
CA ALA A 160 -6.08 -17.06 -4.64
C ALA A 160 -5.14 -16.05 -3.95
N HIS A 161 -4.01 -16.50 -3.42
CA HIS A 161 -3.03 -15.63 -2.76
C HIS A 161 -2.30 -14.72 -3.76
N ILE A 162 -1.99 -15.19 -4.96
CA ILE A 162 -1.49 -14.33 -6.06
C ILE A 162 -2.50 -13.22 -6.35
N VAL A 163 -3.78 -13.56 -6.51
CA VAL A 163 -4.84 -12.58 -6.80
C VAL A 163 -4.94 -11.54 -5.68
N VAL A 164 -4.93 -11.99 -4.42
CA VAL A 164 -4.97 -11.11 -3.24
C VAL A 164 -3.76 -10.17 -3.21
N LEU A 165 -2.55 -10.68 -3.43
CA LEU A 165 -1.34 -9.84 -3.48
C LEU A 165 -1.40 -8.81 -4.62
N LEU A 166 -1.89 -9.19 -5.80
CA LEU A 166 -2.06 -8.26 -6.91
C LEU A 166 -3.06 -7.15 -6.58
N VAL A 167 -4.17 -7.48 -5.92
CA VAL A 167 -5.15 -6.49 -5.44
C VAL A 167 -4.52 -5.56 -4.41
N MET A 168 -3.74 -6.09 -3.47
CA MET A 168 -3.03 -5.28 -2.46
C MET A 168 -1.99 -4.35 -3.07
N ILE A 169 -1.21 -4.83 -4.04
CA ILE A 169 -0.22 -4.02 -4.77
C ILE A 169 -0.93 -2.91 -5.56
N TYR A 170 -2.00 -3.25 -6.28
CA TYR A 170 -2.79 -2.26 -7.02
C TYR A 170 -3.34 -1.18 -6.09
N TYR A 171 -3.92 -1.58 -4.95
CA TYR A 171 -4.36 -0.63 -3.95
C TYR A 171 -3.24 0.24 -3.41
N ASN A 172 -2.04 -0.31 -3.18
CA ASN A 172 -0.91 0.49 -2.68
C ASN A 172 -0.48 1.58 -3.67
N ILE A 173 -0.55 1.29 -4.97
CA ILE A 173 -0.32 2.29 -6.02
C ILE A 173 -1.34 3.42 -5.90
N ILE A 174 -2.63 3.07 -5.81
CA ILE A 174 -3.73 4.03 -5.67
C ILE A 174 -3.57 4.88 -4.40
N LEU A 175 -3.24 4.24 -3.29
CA LEU A 175 -3.03 4.90 -2.00
C LEU A 175 -1.86 5.87 -2.07
N THR A 176 -0.77 5.51 -2.75
CA THR A 176 0.38 6.39 -2.94
C THR A 176 0.00 7.64 -3.73
N GLU A 177 -0.72 7.47 -4.83
CA GLU A 177 -1.22 8.58 -5.66
C GLU A 177 -2.19 9.49 -4.89
N TYR A 178 -3.10 8.90 -4.11
CA TYR A 178 -4.01 9.64 -3.21
C TYR A 178 -3.22 10.46 -2.17
N MET A 179 -2.18 9.88 -1.56
CA MET A 179 -1.34 10.56 -0.57
C MET A 179 -0.53 11.70 -1.18
N GLU A 180 -0.01 11.54 -2.40
CA GLU A 180 0.70 12.60 -3.12
C GLU A 180 -0.23 13.77 -3.44
N LYS A 181 -1.45 13.49 -3.92
CA LYS A 181 -2.46 14.52 -4.16
C LYS A 181 -2.80 15.30 -2.89
N LYS A 182 -3.06 14.60 -1.77
CA LYS A 182 -3.34 15.27 -0.49
C LYS A 182 -2.18 16.10 0.03
N LYS A 183 -0.92 15.69 -0.19
CA LYS A 183 0.26 16.47 0.19
C LYS A 183 0.30 17.79 -0.58
N LEU A 184 0.01 17.77 -1.88
CA LEU A 184 -0.03 18.95 -2.72
C LEU A 184 -1.11 19.93 -2.27
N GLU A 185 -2.34 19.43 -2.00
CA GLU A 185 -3.45 20.25 -1.48
C GLU A 185 -3.07 20.93 -0.16
N PHE A 186 -2.48 20.19 0.78
CA PHE A 186 -2.06 20.74 2.07
C PHE A 186 -0.92 21.77 1.93
N SER A 187 0.02 21.55 1.01
CA SER A 187 1.09 22.50 0.71
C SER A 187 0.60 23.77 0.01
N GLY A 188 -0.43 23.65 -0.83
CA GLY A 188 -1.09 24.77 -1.50
C GLY A 188 -1.90 25.62 -0.53
N GLU A 189 -2.66 24.99 0.38
CA GLU A 189 -3.36 25.69 1.47
C GLU A 189 -2.39 26.43 2.41
N LEU A 190 -1.21 25.87 2.70
CA LEU A 190 -0.16 26.56 3.45
C LEU A 190 0.45 27.73 2.66
N GLY A 191 0.56 27.62 1.33
CA GLY A 191 1.04 28.69 0.45
C GLY A 191 0.08 29.89 0.37
N GLU A 192 -1.23 29.63 0.24
CA GLU A 192 -2.25 30.69 0.22
C GLU A 192 -2.47 31.33 1.61
N ASN A 193 -2.40 30.56 2.70
CA ASN A 193 -2.52 31.10 4.05
C ASN A 193 -1.30 31.96 4.46
N ASN A 194 -0.08 31.62 4.02
CA ASN A 194 1.11 32.45 4.25
C ASN A 194 1.13 33.75 3.41
N LEU A 195 0.45 33.79 2.26
CA LEU A 195 0.24 35.01 1.47
C LEU A 195 -0.80 35.94 2.13
N TYR A 196 -1.85 35.37 2.73
CA TYR A 196 -2.86 36.15 3.45
C TYR A 196 -2.33 36.71 4.78
N GLU A 197 -1.50 35.99 5.53
CA GLU A 197 -0.88 36.52 6.77
C GLU A 197 0.22 37.57 6.49
N ASN A 198 1.05 37.41 5.45
CA ASN A 198 2.03 38.44 5.07
C ASN A 198 1.38 39.73 4.55
N SER A 199 0.24 39.64 3.87
CA SER A 199 -0.49 40.82 3.38
C SER A 199 -1.09 41.68 4.50
N LYS A 200 -1.43 41.09 5.65
CA LYS A 200 -1.89 41.84 6.83
C LYS A 200 -0.75 42.54 7.59
N PHE A 201 0.49 42.04 7.49
CA PHE A 201 1.65 42.66 8.13
C PHE A 201 2.26 43.81 7.31
N GLN A 202 2.03 43.85 5.99
CA GLN A 202 2.50 44.94 5.13
C GLN A 202 1.62 46.20 5.12
N GLY A 203 0.39 46.13 5.66
CA GLY A 203 -0.54 47.26 5.69
C GLY A 203 -0.29 48.32 6.76
N ASN A 204 0.75 48.20 7.60
CA ASN A 204 0.95 49.09 8.76
C ASN A 204 2.34 49.73 8.88
N ILE A 205 3.16 49.72 7.82
CA ILE A 205 4.37 50.57 7.79
C ILE A 205 3.93 51.99 7.44
N LYS A 206 3.49 52.74 8.45
CA LYS A 206 3.36 54.19 8.38
C LYS A 206 4.67 54.78 7.89
N SER A 207 4.58 55.46 6.75
CA SER A 207 5.57 56.37 6.19
C SER A 207 6.16 57.30 7.26
N SER A 208 7.40 57.04 7.66
CA SER A 208 8.27 58.07 8.25
C SER A 208 9.29 58.48 7.19
N ASN A 209 9.17 59.72 6.73
CA ASN A 209 10.05 60.40 5.78
C ASN A 209 11.53 60.14 6.08
N ILE A 210 12.23 59.53 5.14
CA ILE A 210 13.69 59.61 5.05
C ILE A 210 14.00 60.45 3.81
N THR A 211 14.39 61.70 4.05
CA THR A 211 14.96 62.59 3.05
C THR A 211 16.37 62.09 2.75
N ILE A 212 16.61 61.57 1.54
CA ILE A 212 17.94 61.26 1.03
C ILE A 212 18.43 62.50 0.28
N ASN A 213 19.57 63.03 0.72
CA ASN A 213 20.22 64.20 0.17
C ASN A 213 21.30 63.72 -0.82
N ASP A 214 20.96 63.64 -2.10
CA ASP A 214 21.93 63.34 -3.17
C ASP A 214 22.50 64.65 -3.71
N ASN A 215 23.77 64.92 -3.42
CA ASN A 215 24.56 65.94 -4.12
C ASN A 215 25.38 65.28 -5.24
N ASP A 216 24.95 65.59 -6.46
CA ASP A 216 25.68 65.73 -7.72
C ASP A 216 27.21 65.54 -7.71
N ASN A 217 27.70 64.75 -8.69
CA ASN A 217 28.28 65.39 -9.87
C ASN A 217 28.39 64.48 -11.10
N VAL A 218 27.75 64.98 -12.16
CA VAL A 218 27.76 64.63 -13.58
C VAL A 218 29.14 65.05 -14.17
N ILE A 219 29.71 64.43 -15.21
CA ILE A 219 29.64 64.92 -16.61
C ILE A 219 30.45 63.99 -17.55
N SER A 220 29.71 63.42 -18.51
CA SER A 220 29.97 63.10 -19.93
C SER A 220 31.38 63.13 -20.55
N LYS A 221 31.67 62.18 -21.45
CA LYS A 221 31.57 62.40 -22.93
C LYS A 221 31.83 61.15 -23.76
N SER A 222 31.07 61.08 -24.86
CA SER A 222 31.16 60.19 -26.03
C SER A 222 32.19 60.70 -27.05
N ASN A 223 32.93 59.79 -27.71
CA ASN A 223 33.23 59.74 -29.16
C ASN A 223 34.23 58.58 -29.41
N LYS A 224 33.88 57.54 -30.19
CA LYS A 224 34.19 57.39 -31.64
C LYS A 224 35.62 57.80 -32.02
N ASP A 225 36.49 56.83 -32.30
CA ASP A 225 36.94 56.54 -33.67
C ASP A 225 37.84 55.30 -33.74
N SER A 226 37.90 54.78 -34.96
CA SER A 226 38.47 53.54 -35.46
C SER A 226 39.94 53.64 -35.88
N GLN A 227 40.53 52.45 -36.15
CA GLN A 227 41.64 52.13 -37.05
C GLN A 227 43.08 52.10 -36.52
N ASN A 228 43.68 50.94 -36.88
CA ASN A 228 45.08 50.49 -36.89
C ASN A 228 45.72 50.06 -35.57
#